data_AF-A0A3B0U7G1-F1
#
_entry.id   AF-A0A3B0U7G1-F1
#
_cell.length_a   1.000
_cell.length_b   1.000
_cell.length_c   1.000
_cell.angle_alpha   90.00
_cell.angle_beta   90.00
_cell.angle_gamma   90.00
#
_symmetry.space_group_name_H-M   'P 1'
#
loop_
_entity.id
_entity.type
_entity.pdbx_description
1 polymer ?
#
loop_
_entity_poly.entity_id
_entity_poly.type
_entity_poly.pdbx_seq_one_letter_code
_entity_poly.pdbx_strand_id
1 'polypeptide(L)' 'MHIDLPEKRYYKIGEVAKAFGLNTSHIRFWEKEFDILKPKKNKK' A
#
# COMPACT_ATOMS: atom_id res chain seq x y z
N MET A 1 -12.66 -7.90 -9.53
CA MET A 1 -11.19 -7.71 -9.46
C MET A 1 -10.69 -8.65 -8.37
N HIS A 2 -9.95 -9.70 -8.72
CA HIS A 2 -9.36 -10.62 -7.74
C HIS A 2 -8.02 -10.03 -7.29
N ILE A 3 -7.88 -9.79 -5.99
CA ILE A 3 -6.67 -9.23 -5.38
C ILE A 3 -6.08 -10.35 -4.52
N ASP A 4 -5.02 -10.99 -5.01
CA ASP A 4 -4.31 -12.04 -4.27
C ASP A 4 -3.44 -11.42 -3.18
N LEU A 5 -4.06 -11.12 -2.05
CA LEU A 5 -3.39 -10.67 -0.83
C LEU A 5 -3.52 -11.75 0.26
N PRO A 6 -2.42 -12.13 0.92
CA PRO A 6 -2.45 -13.10 2.02
C PRO A 6 -3.25 -12.55 3.20
N GLU A 7 -4.01 -13.37 3.95
CA GLU A 7 -4.76 -12.90 5.12
C GLU A 7 -3.84 -12.33 6.21
N LYS A 8 -3.58 -11.02 6.16
CA LYS A 8 -2.74 -10.28 7.10
C LYS A 8 -3.46 -9.01 7.54
N ARG A 9 -3.24 -8.62 8.80
CA ARG A 9 -3.76 -7.36 9.34
C ARG A 9 -3.06 -6.12 8.75
N TYR A 10 -1.80 -6.27 8.34
CA TYR A 10 -1.01 -5.19 7.76
C TYR A 10 -0.21 -5.72 6.57
N TYR A 11 -0.17 -4.92 5.50
CA TYR A 11 0.57 -5.22 4.29
C TYR A 11 1.70 -4.23 4.11
N LYS A 12 2.83 -4.70 3.58
CA LYS A 12 3.88 -3.78 3.14
C LYS A 12 3.39 -3.06 1.88
N ILE A 13 3.79 -1.80 1.72
CA ILE A 13 3.48 -1.00 0.52
C ILE A 13 3.87 -1.72 -0.79
N GLY A 14 4.93 -2.54 -0.77
CA GLY A 14 5.34 -3.36 -1.92
C GLY A 14 4.40 -4.53 -2.24
N GLU A 15 3.78 -5.15 -1.23
CA GLU A 15 2.77 -6.20 -1.43
C GLU A 15 1.52 -5.58 -2.07
N VAL A 16 1.08 -4.43 -1.54
CA VAL A 16 -0.06 -3.67 -2.09
C VAL A 16 0.24 -3.24 -3.53
N ALA A 17 1.40 -2.63 -3.79
CA ALA A 17 1.84 -2.24 -5.12
C ALA A 17 1.78 -3.40 -6.13
N LYS A 18 2.31 -4.57 -5.75
CA LYS A 18 2.27 -5.78 -6.59
C LYS A 18 0.84 -6.26 -6.83
N ALA A 19 -0.01 -6.26 -5.81
CA ALA A 19 -1.40 -6.71 -5.90
C ALA A 19 -2.24 -5.83 -6.84
N PHE A 20 -1.91 -4.54 -6.95
CA PHE A 20 -2.53 -3.60 -7.89
C PHE A 20 -1.78 -3.47 -9.22
N GLY A 21 -0.64 -4.15 -9.40
CA GLY A 21 0.19 -4.02 -10.60
C GLY A 21 0.80 -2.63 -10.80
N LEU A 22 0.96 -1.86 -9.73
CA LEU A 22 1.46 -0.48 -9.76
C LEU A 22 2.85 -0.39 -9.10
N ASN A 23 3.60 0.66 -9.45
CA ASN A 23 4.86 0.95 -8.76
C ASN A 23 4.61 1.50 -7.34
N THR A 24 5.50 1.18 -6.40
CA THR A 24 5.42 1.70 -5.01
C THR A 24 5.42 3.23 -4.93
N SER A 25 6.01 3.91 -5.91
CA SER A 25 6.01 5.37 -6.01
C SER A 25 4.62 5.96 -6.17
N HIS A 26 3.71 5.29 -6.89
CA HIS A 26 2.32 5.75 -7.04
C HIS A 26 1.59 5.74 -5.71
N ILE A 27 1.76 4.68 -4.91
CA ILE A 27 1.12 4.58 -3.59
C ILE A 27 1.66 5.64 -2.63
N ARG A 28 2.97 5.97 -2.69
CA ARG A 28 3.53 7.08 -1.90
C ARG A 28 3.06 8.45 -2.36
N PHE A 29 2.84 8.61 -3.66
CA PHE A 29 2.26 9.83 -4.21
C PHE A 29 0.83 10.00 -3.67
N TRP A 30 0.01 8.94 -3.71
CA TRP A 30 -1.32 8.94 -3.11
C TRP A 30 -1.34 9.18 -1.61
N GLU A 31 -0.35 8.68 -0.85
CA GLU A 31 -0.19 9.02 0.58
C GLU A 31 -0.09 10.54 0.82
N LYS A 32 0.44 11.31 -0.15
CA LYS A 32 0.52 12.77 -0.06
C LYS A 32 -0.74 13.47 -0.55
N GLU A 33 -1.35 12.95 -1.62
CA GLU A 33 -2.53 13.58 -2.23
C GLU A 33 -3.83 13.32 -1.45
N PHE A 34 -3.89 12.20 -0.72
CA PHE A 34 -5.10 11.77 -0.01
C PHE A 34 -4.88 11.69 1.50
N ASP A 35 -5.42 12.65 2.24
CA ASP A 35 -5.36 12.67 3.71
C ASP A 35 -6.01 11.45 4.39
N ILE A 36 -6.90 10.75 3.70
CA ILE A 36 -7.50 9.49 4.14
C ILE A 36 -6.47 8.35 4.23
N LEU A 37 -5.43 8.38 3.39
CA LEU A 37 -4.38 7.36 3.38
C LEU A 37 -3.35 7.68 4.47
N LYS A 38 -3.59 7.16 5.69
CA LYS A 38 -2.68 7.29 6.84
C LYS A 38 -1.99 5.95 7.15
N PRO A 39 -1.09 5.44 6.28
CA PRO A 39 -0.41 4.19 6.54
C PRO A 39 0.43 4.30 7.82
N LYS A 40 0.36 3.27 8.67
CA LYS A 40 1.18 3.21 9.88
C LYS A 40 2.65 3.08 9.49
N LYS A 41 3.43 4.13 9.74
CA LYS A 41 4.88 4.11 9.54
C LYS A 41 5.51 3.27 10.65
N ASN A 42 6.09 2.13 10.31
CA ASN A 42 6.94 1.41 11.24
C ASN A 42 8.19 2.25 11.48
N LYS A 43 8.38 2.73 12.72
CA LYS A 43 9.67 3.22 13.20
C LYS A 43 10.57 2.00 13.34
N LYS A 44 11.48 1.80 12.39
CA LYS A 44 12.62 0.90 12.60
C LYS A 44 13.71 1.68 13.32
#